data_AF-A0A9E0UKR2-F1
#
_entry.id   AF-A0A9E0UKR2-F1
#
_cell.length_a   1.000
_cell.length_b   1.000
_cell.length_c   1.000
_cell.angle_alpha   90.00
_cell.angle_beta   90.00
_cell.angle_gamma   90.00
#
_symmetry.space_group_name_H-M   'P 1'
#
loop_
_entity.id
_entity.type
_entity.pdbx_description
1 polymer ?
#
loop_
_entity_poly.entity_id
_entity_poly.type
_entity_poly.pdbx_seq_one_letter_code
_entity_poly.pdbx_strand_id
1 'polypeptide(L)' 'GITIAQKLSTASQPDMPESAIASGCIDFVLSPEAIAQEIVRIARSQV' A
#
# COMPACT_ATOMS: atom_id res chain seq x y z
N GLY A 1 10.31 7.83 3.49
CA GLY A 1 9.60 7.43 2.26
C GLY A 1 8.15 7.18 2.60
N ILE A 2 7.29 6.92 1.61
CA ILE A 2 5.92 6.45 1.84
C ILE A 2 5.90 4.95 1.56
N THR A 3 5.29 4.19 2.45
CA THR A 3 5.19 2.73 2.40
C THR A 3 3.74 2.32 2.26
N ILE A 4 3.47 1.40 1.33
CA ILE A 4 2.11 1.00 0.99
C ILE A 4 2.07 -0.53 0.97
N ALA A 5 1.11 -1.12 1.68
CA ALA A 5 0.79 -2.54 1.60
C ALA A 5 -0.54 -2.75 0.88
N GLN A 6 -0.65 -3.85 0.12
CA GLN A 6 -1.93 -4.22 -0.49
C GLN A 6 -2.91 -4.75 0.57
N LYS A 7 -4.17 -4.37 0.45
CA LYS A 7 -5.24 -4.81 1.33
C LYS A 7 -5.43 -6.32 1.22
N LEU A 8 -5.40 -7.01 2.38
CA LEU A 8 -5.49 -8.47 2.48
C LEU A 8 -6.72 -9.05 1.77
N SER A 9 -7.86 -8.37 1.84
CA SER A 9 -9.10 -8.80 1.17
C SER A 9 -9.03 -8.81 -0.36
N THR A 10 -8.00 -8.19 -0.95
CA THR A 10 -7.77 -8.10 -2.40
C THR A 10 -6.51 -8.85 -2.83
N ALA A 11 -5.73 -9.37 -1.87
CA ALA A 11 -4.49 -10.06 -2.14
C ALA A 11 -4.74 -11.55 -2.36
N SER A 12 -4.33 -12.08 -3.52
CA SER A 12 -4.34 -13.52 -3.76
C SER A 12 -3.31 -14.26 -2.90
N GLN A 13 -2.23 -13.57 -2.50
CA GLN A 13 -1.20 -14.08 -1.59
C GLN A 13 -1.03 -13.09 -0.44
N PRO A 14 -1.72 -13.28 0.71
CA PRO A 14 -1.74 -12.31 1.78
C PRO A 14 -0.49 -12.31 2.66
N ASP A 15 0.36 -13.34 2.61
CA ASP A 15 1.49 -13.54 3.53
C ASP A 15 2.47 -12.34 3.54
N MET A 16 2.80 -11.81 2.36
CA MET A 16 3.70 -10.66 2.25
C MET A 16 3.05 -9.37 2.80
N PRO A 17 1.85 -8.94 2.34
CA PRO A 17 1.22 -7.76 2.90
C PRO A 17 0.92 -7.88 4.40
N GLU A 18 0.58 -9.07 4.90
CA GLU A 18 0.33 -9.31 6.32
C GLU A 18 1.59 -9.08 7.16
N SER A 19 2.72 -9.66 6.75
CA SER A 19 4.02 -9.45 7.40
C SER A 19 4.43 -7.97 7.38
N ALA A 20 4.21 -7.29 6.25
CA ALA A 20 4.50 -5.88 6.12
C ALA A 20 3.65 -5.03 7.09
N ILE A 21 2.35 -5.30 7.23
CA ILE A 21 1.46 -4.61 8.17
C ILE A 21 1.88 -4.88 9.63
N ALA A 22 2.21 -6.13 9.96
CA ALA A 22 2.65 -6.52 11.30
C ALA A 22 3.94 -5.83 11.74
N SER A 23 4.78 -5.37 10.80
CA SER A 23 5.99 -4.60 11.11
C SER A 23 5.71 -3.24 11.77
N GLY A 24 4.48 -2.71 11.64
CA GLY A 24 4.12 -1.37 12.12
C GLY A 24 4.72 -0.22 11.30
N CYS A 25 5.40 -0.53 10.20
CA CYS A 25 6.08 0.45 9.35
C CYS A 25 5.28 0.81 8.08
N ILE A 26 3.96 0.56 8.03
CA ILE A 26 3.11 0.80 6.85
C ILE A 26 2.26 2.06 7.04
N ASP A 27 2.35 2.98 6.08
CA ASP A 27 1.55 4.21 6.07
C ASP A 27 0.12 3.97 5.55
N PHE A 28 -0.02 3.15 4.50
CA PHE A 28 -1.32 2.88 3.86
C PHE A 28 -1.54 1.41 3.54
N VAL A 29 -2.78 0.94 3.75
CA VAL A 29 -3.26 -0.38 3.34
C VAL A 29 -4.39 -0.21 2.33
N LEU A 30 -4.12 -0.49 1.05
CA LEU A 30 -4.99 -0.09 -0.07
C LEU A 30 -5.27 -1.24 -1.05
N SER A 31 -6.39 -1.19 -1.77
CA SER A 31 -6.63 -2.09 -2.91
C SER A 31 -5.72 -1.73 -4.09
N PRO A 32 -5.50 -2.62 -5.09
CA PRO A 32 -4.69 -2.30 -6.27
C PRO A 32 -5.06 -0.99 -6.96
N GLU A 33 -6.36 -0.70 -7.08
CA GLU A 33 -6.87 0.51 -7.72
C GLU A 33 -6.53 1.76 -6.89
N ALA A 34 -6.67 1.67 -5.57
CA ALA A 34 -6.33 2.75 -4.66
C ALA A 34 -4.80 2.96 -4.58
N ILE A 35 -3.99 1.90 -4.69
CA ILE A 35 -2.53 2.03 -4.80
C ILE A 35 -2.16 2.86 -6.04
N ALA A 36 -2.79 2.58 -7.19
CA ALA A 36 -2.54 3.35 -8.41
C ALA A 36 -2.90 4.83 -8.24
N GLN A 37 -4.05 5.12 -7.62
CA GLN A 37 -4.45 6.50 -7.31
C GLN A 37 -3.45 7.19 -6.37
N GLU A 38 -2.97 6.48 -5.37
CA GLU A 38 -2.05 6.99 -4.36
C GLU A 38 -0.67 7.28 -4.96
N ILE A 39 -0.16 6.43 -5.84
CA ILE A 39 1.07 6.68 -6.59
C ILE A 39 0.96 7.97 -7.41
N VAL A 40 -0.15 8.17 -8.13
CA VAL A 40 -0.40 9.39 -8.91
C VAL A 40 -0.45 10.63 -8.00
N ARG A 41 -1.11 10.51 -6.84
CA ARG A 41 -1.18 11.59 -5.85
C ARG A 41 0.21 11.97 -5.34
N ILE A 42 1.01 10.98 -4.95
CA ILE A 42 2.38 11.18 -4.46
C ILE A 42 3.22 11.86 -5.55
N ALA A 43 3.19 11.32 -6.78
CA ALA A 43 3.96 11.86 -7.90
C ALA A 43 3.61 13.33 -8.21
N ARG A 44 2.34 13.71 -8.07
CA ARG A 44 1.88 15.10 -8.26
C ARG A 44 2.18 16.03 -7.09
N SER A 45 2.35 15.49 -5.89
CA SER A 45 2.64 16.27 -4.68
C SER A 45 4.13 16.60 -4.49
N GLN A 46 5.01 15.96 -5.27
CA GLN A 46 6.46 16.20 -5.24
C GLN A 46 6.93 17.18 -6.32
N VAL A 47 6.04 18.07 -6.78
CA VAL A 47 6.31 19.13 -7.78
C VAL A 47 6.21 20.50 -7.13
#